data_AF-Q6VGJ6-F1
#
_entry.id   AF-Q6VGJ6-F1
#
_cell.length_a   1.000
_cell.length_b   1.000
_cell.length_c   1.000
_cell.angle_alpha   90.00
_cell.angle_beta   90.00
_cell.angle_gamma   90.00
#
_symmetry.space_group_name_H-M   'P 1'
#
loop_
_entity.id
_entity.type
_entity.pdbx_description
1 polymer ?
#
loop_
_entity_poly.entity_id
_entity_poly.type
_entity_poly.pdbx_seq_one_letter_code
_entity_poly.pdbx_strand_id
1 'polypeptide(L)'
;LDAVDSRDVPIAIVRKKLQKATDPQIKLSLKHELDQMLRNRAFLKEKMVELVSFVTLGDAEKTEQLLKEKMPLRDHTCYDQAVRYFDATCFNFSYPHAIAHWRSFVDMCEEKISVSEIRKAMDMSAPIPTVIGHNLVLYFPVDFSLFNF
;
A
#
# COMPACT_ATOMS: atom_id res chain seq x y z
N LEU A 1 -9.37 24.89 8.00
CA LEU A 1 -8.69 24.15 6.92
C LEU A 1 -8.83 22.67 7.28
N ASP A 2 -9.57 21.88 6.51
CA ASP A 2 -9.67 20.44 6.74
C ASP A 2 -8.40 19.78 6.17
N ALA A 3 -7.31 19.80 6.94
CA ALA A 3 -6.09 19.14 6.55
C ALA A 3 -6.33 17.63 6.54
N VAL A 4 -6.18 17.02 5.36
CA VAL A 4 -6.26 15.57 5.16
C VAL A 4 -4.91 15.15 4.58
N ASP A 5 -4.39 14.03 5.06
CA ASP A 5 -3.22 13.40 4.46
C ASP A 5 -3.49 13.14 2.97
N SER A 6 -2.54 13.48 2.09
CA SER A 6 -2.71 13.31 0.63
C SER A 6 -3.18 11.91 0.23
N ARG A 7 -2.77 10.88 0.99
CA ARG A 7 -3.14 9.48 0.78
C ARG A 7 -4.59 9.20 1.15
N ASP A 8 -5.14 9.94 2.12
CA ASP A 8 -6.52 9.80 2.62
C ASP A 8 -7.52 10.71 1.90
N VAL A 9 -7.07 11.53 0.96
CA VAL A 9 -7.93 12.42 0.16
C VAL A 9 -9.05 11.66 -0.56
N PRO A 10 -8.82 10.52 -1.25
CA PRO A 10 -9.90 9.77 -1.89
C PRO A 10 -10.99 9.32 -0.92
N ILE A 11 -10.59 8.77 0.24
CA ILE A 11 -11.52 8.37 1.31
C ILE A 11 -12.29 9.58 1.83
N ALA A 12 -11.61 10.70 2.06
CA ALA A 12 -12.23 11.93 2.56
C ALA A 12 -13.24 12.50 1.55
N ILE A 13 -12.97 12.40 0.24
CA ILE A 13 -13.90 12.80 -0.82
C ILE A 13 -15.17 11.94 -0.76
N VAL A 14 -15.05 10.61 -0.75
CA VAL A 14 -16.22 9.70 -0.70
C VAL A 14 -17.02 9.93 0.59
N ARG A 15 -16.34 10.08 1.73
CA ARG A 15 -16.98 10.40 3.02
C ARG A 15 -17.75 11.71 2.96
N LYS A 16 -17.18 12.76 2.35
CA LYS A 16 -17.85 14.07 2.18
C LYS A 16 -19.03 13.98 1.21
N LYS A 17 -18.92 13.20 0.14
CA LYS A 17 -20.05 12.92 -0.78
C LYS A 17 -21.18 12.21 -0.05
N LEU A 18 -20.88 11.19 0.75
CA LEU A 18 -21.86 10.43 1.54
C LEU A 18 -22.61 11.33 2.53
N GLN A 19 -21.91 12.24 3.21
CA GLN A 19 -22.51 13.20 4.14
C GLN A 19 -23.48 14.17 3.46
N LYS A 20 -23.22 14.55 2.20
CA LYS A 20 -24.03 15.49 1.43
C LYS A 20 -25.16 14.85 0.64
N ALA A 21 -25.06 13.54 0.35
CA ALA A 21 -26.08 12.84 -0.41
C ALA A 21 -27.42 12.86 0.33
N THR A 22 -28.51 13.06 -0.40
CA THR A 22 -29.88 13.00 0.13
C THR A 22 -30.63 11.79 -0.42
N ASP A 23 -30.34 11.41 -1.67
CA ASP A 23 -30.88 10.23 -2.32
C ASP A 23 -30.43 8.91 -1.62
N PRO A 24 -31.38 8.03 -1.24
CA PRO A 24 -31.06 6.78 -0.55
C PRO A 24 -30.18 5.81 -1.34
N GLN A 25 -30.34 5.73 -2.66
CA GLN A 25 -29.57 4.81 -3.50
C GLN A 25 -28.13 5.27 -3.65
N ILE A 26 -27.91 6.58 -3.84
CA ILE A 26 -26.59 7.20 -3.86
C ILE A 26 -25.90 7.02 -2.51
N LYS A 27 -26.61 7.21 -1.38
CA LYS A 27 -26.05 6.95 -0.04
C LYS A 27 -25.59 5.51 0.11
N LEU A 28 -26.39 4.54 -0.31
CA LEU A 28 -26.04 3.13 -0.20
C LEU A 28 -24.78 2.79 -1.02
N SER A 29 -24.72 3.29 -2.26
CA SER A 29 -23.56 3.10 -3.14
C SER A 29 -22.28 3.72 -2.55
N LEU A 30 -22.33 4.98 -2.10
CA LEU A 30 -21.19 5.67 -1.50
C LEU A 30 -20.75 5.00 -0.19
N LYS A 31 -21.68 4.44 0.58
CA LYS A 31 -21.35 3.68 1.78
C LYS A 31 -20.60 2.40 1.42
N HIS A 32 -21.06 1.65 0.42
CA HIS A 32 -20.37 0.44 -0.05
C HIS A 32 -18.96 0.75 -0.55
N GLU A 33 -18.81 1.80 -1.35
CA GLU A 33 -17.51 2.28 -1.85
C GLU A 33 -16.58 2.64 -0.68
N LEU A 34 -17.06 3.44 0.28
CA LEU A 34 -16.28 3.83 1.45
C LEU A 34 -15.85 2.62 2.29
N ASP A 35 -16.77 1.68 2.53
CA ASP A 35 -16.49 0.47 3.30
C ASP A 35 -15.45 -0.42 2.59
N GLN A 36 -15.51 -0.52 1.26
CA GLN A 36 -14.51 -1.25 0.47
C GLN A 36 -13.13 -0.60 0.54
N MET A 37 -13.04 0.73 0.42
CA MET A 37 -11.77 1.45 0.57
C MET A 37 -11.18 1.24 1.97
N LEU A 38 -12.00 1.35 3.03
CA LEU A 38 -11.52 1.13 4.39
C LEU A 38 -11.03 -0.31 4.62
N ARG A 39 -11.73 -1.31 4.08
CA ARG A 39 -11.27 -2.72 4.12
C ARG A 39 -9.94 -2.91 3.38
N ASN A 40 -9.83 -2.40 2.17
CA ASN A 40 -8.59 -2.50 1.39
C ASN A 40 -7.42 -1.82 2.08
N ARG A 41 -7.65 -0.65 2.72
CA ARG A 41 -6.65 0.05 3.52
C ARG A 41 -6.18 -0.79 4.71
N ALA A 42 -7.10 -1.38 5.45
CA ALA A 42 -6.77 -2.21 6.61
C ALA A 42 -6.02 -3.49 6.20
N PHE A 43 -6.51 -4.18 5.18
CA PHE A 43 -5.90 -5.38 4.64
C PHE A 43 -4.46 -5.13 4.16
N LEU A 44 -4.23 -4.05 3.41
CA LEU A 44 -2.90 -3.69 2.96
C LEU A 44 -1.94 -3.43 4.13
N LYS A 45 -2.42 -2.73 5.17
CA LYS A 45 -1.63 -2.49 6.38
C LYS A 45 -1.25 -3.80 7.08
N GLU A 46 -2.21 -4.70 7.25
CA GLU A 46 -1.99 -6.03 7.83
C GLU A 46 -0.95 -6.83 7.04
N LYS A 47 -1.08 -6.87 5.71
CA LYS A 47 -0.14 -7.57 4.84
C LYS A 47 1.26 -7.01 4.89
N MET A 48 1.40 -5.70 5.02
CA MET A 48 2.71 -5.08 5.20
C MET A 48 3.33 -5.40 6.55
N VAL A 49 2.54 -5.50 7.62
CA VAL A 49 3.03 -5.98 8.92
C VAL A 49 3.50 -7.43 8.82
N GLU A 50 2.73 -8.30 8.16
CA GLU A 50 3.12 -9.71 7.94
C GLU A 50 4.41 -9.83 7.11
N LEU A 51 4.52 -9.06 6.01
CA LEU A 51 5.70 -9.02 5.16
C LEU A 51 6.93 -8.58 5.94
N VAL A 52 6.83 -7.46 6.67
CA VAL A 52 7.95 -6.94 7.45
C VAL A 52 8.32 -7.92 8.56
N SER A 53 7.33 -8.52 9.23
CA SER A 53 7.57 -9.55 10.24
C SER A 53 8.27 -10.78 9.66
N PHE A 54 7.97 -11.16 8.42
CA PHE A 54 8.66 -12.27 7.76
C PHE A 54 10.14 -11.95 7.50
N VAL A 55 10.47 -10.76 6.98
CA VAL A 55 11.87 -10.39 6.71
C VAL A 55 12.69 -10.18 7.99
N THR A 56 12.04 -9.84 9.10
CA THR A 56 12.68 -9.73 10.43
C THR A 56 12.65 -11.04 11.22
N LEU A 57 12.21 -12.14 10.61
CA LEU A 57 12.10 -13.46 11.26
C LEU A 57 11.24 -13.44 12.53
N GLY A 58 10.23 -12.57 12.58
CA GLY A 58 9.31 -12.42 13.71
C GLY A 58 9.81 -11.53 14.84
N ASP A 59 10.96 -10.86 14.69
CA ASP A 59 11.45 -9.88 15.67
C ASP A 59 10.50 -8.67 15.71
N ALA A 60 9.74 -8.55 16.80
CA ALA A 60 8.72 -7.52 16.95
C ALA A 60 9.31 -6.10 17.02
N GLU A 61 10.46 -5.91 17.67
CA GLU A 61 11.11 -4.61 17.80
C GLU A 61 11.65 -4.16 16.44
N LYS A 62 12.35 -5.05 15.73
CA LYS A 62 12.87 -4.77 14.39
C LYS A 62 11.74 -4.56 13.38
N THR A 63 10.63 -5.29 13.51
CA THR A 63 9.44 -5.10 12.68
C THR A 63 8.84 -3.72 12.87
N GLU A 64 8.66 -3.31 14.13
CA GLU A 64 8.12 -2.01 14.46
C GLU A 64 9.05 -0.88 14.00
N GLN A 65 10.37 -1.07 14.14
CA GLN A 65 11.38 -0.14 13.63
C GLN A 65 11.22 0.05 12.12
N LEU A 66 11.31 -1.01 11.32
CA LEU A 66 11.19 -0.95 9.85
C LEU A 66 9.86 -0.38 9.34
N LEU A 67 8.78 -0.50 10.12
CA LEU A 67 7.47 0.08 9.77
C LEU A 67 7.36 1.58 10.08
N LYS A 68 8.20 2.10 10.98
CA LYS A 68 8.16 3.51 11.44
C LYS A 68 9.30 4.36 10.92
N GLU A 69 10.40 3.71 10.55
CA GLU A 69 11.61 4.39 10.16
C GLU A 69 11.42 5.20 8.86
N LYS A 70 12.35 6.13 8.64
CA LYS A 70 12.30 7.08 7.53
C LYS A 70 13.70 7.31 6.98
N MET A 71 14.40 6.23 6.68
CA MET A 71 15.74 6.35 6.12
C MET A 71 15.72 7.06 4.77
N PRO A 72 16.80 7.81 4.44
CA PRO A 72 16.98 8.36 3.10
C PRO A 72 17.26 7.22 2.13
N LEU A 73 16.59 7.21 0.97
CA LEU A 73 16.83 6.23 -0.08
C LEU A 73 18.22 6.45 -0.69
N ARG A 74 19.03 5.38 -0.70
CA ARG A 74 20.35 5.33 -1.33
C ARG A 74 20.45 4.14 -2.29
N ASP A 75 19.85 3.01 -1.94
CA ASP A 75 19.79 1.83 -2.81
C ASP A 75 18.53 1.84 -3.70
N HIS A 76 18.57 2.69 -4.73
CA HIS A 76 17.50 2.79 -5.72
C HIS A 76 17.25 1.47 -6.47
N THR A 77 18.29 0.65 -6.65
CA THR A 77 18.14 -0.63 -7.38
C THR A 77 17.35 -1.63 -6.57
N CYS A 78 17.66 -1.78 -5.28
CA CYS A 78 16.89 -2.62 -4.37
C CYS A 78 15.44 -2.15 -4.29
N TYR A 79 15.24 -0.84 -4.09
CA TYR A 79 13.92 -0.25 -3.96
C TYR A 79 13.04 -0.47 -5.20
N ASP A 80 13.54 -0.14 -6.40
CA ASP A 80 12.78 -0.29 -7.64
C ASP A 80 12.40 -1.75 -7.89
N GLN A 81 13.31 -2.68 -7.61
CA GLN A 81 13.06 -4.11 -7.77
C GLN A 81 12.03 -4.65 -6.78
N ALA A 82 12.01 -4.14 -5.54
CA ALA A 82 11.03 -4.51 -4.53
C ALA A 82 9.64 -3.97 -4.89
N VAL A 83 9.52 -2.69 -5.24
CA VAL A 83 8.22 -2.07 -5.58
C VAL A 83 7.61 -2.71 -6.82
N ARG A 84 8.41 -2.95 -7.88
CA ARG A 84 7.92 -3.61 -9.10
C ARG A 84 7.39 -5.02 -8.82
N TYR A 85 8.08 -5.77 -7.95
CA TYR A 85 7.63 -7.12 -7.60
C TYR A 85 6.36 -7.08 -6.74
N PHE A 86 6.29 -6.15 -5.79
CA PHE A 86 5.11 -5.95 -4.96
C PHE A 86 3.87 -5.62 -5.78
N ASP A 87 3.99 -4.74 -6.78
CA ASP A 87 2.84 -4.43 -7.64
C ASP A 87 2.38 -5.62 -8.47
N ALA A 88 3.34 -6.32 -9.08
CA ALA A 88 3.03 -7.49 -9.91
C ALA A 88 2.39 -8.64 -9.10
N THR A 89 2.73 -8.76 -7.82
CA THR A 89 2.46 -9.97 -7.02
C THR A 89 1.46 -9.75 -5.89
N CYS A 90 1.35 -8.54 -5.35
CA CYS A 90 0.61 -8.28 -4.11
C CYS A 90 -0.56 -7.32 -4.30
N PHE A 91 -0.42 -6.23 -5.07
CA PHE A 91 -1.48 -5.21 -5.23
C PHE A 91 -1.30 -4.38 -6.50
N ASN A 92 -2.38 -4.21 -7.29
CA ASN A 92 -2.37 -3.28 -8.43
C ASN A 92 -2.21 -1.81 -7.95
N PHE A 93 -1.22 -1.11 -8.52
CA PHE A 93 -0.82 0.29 -8.33
C PHE A 93 -1.95 1.35 -8.31
N SER A 94 -3.15 1.04 -8.79
CA SER A 94 -4.27 1.98 -8.83
C SER A 94 -4.83 2.37 -7.46
N TYR A 95 -4.25 1.89 -6.35
CA TYR A 95 -4.68 2.22 -4.99
C TYR A 95 -3.73 3.21 -4.30
N PRO A 96 -4.14 4.48 -4.08
CA PRO A 96 -3.28 5.51 -3.47
C PRO A 96 -2.71 5.15 -2.08
N HIS A 97 -3.32 4.21 -1.35
CA HIS A 97 -2.77 3.74 -0.09
C HIS A 97 -1.62 2.74 -0.23
N ALA A 98 -1.45 2.09 -1.39
CA ALA A 98 -0.29 1.22 -1.67
C ALA A 98 1.02 1.98 -1.50
N ILE A 99 1.07 3.21 -2.01
CA ILE A 99 2.23 4.11 -1.97
C ILE A 99 2.70 4.37 -0.54
N ALA A 100 1.77 4.42 0.43
CA ALA A 100 2.09 4.67 1.83
C ALA A 100 3.05 3.64 2.43
N HIS A 101 3.02 2.42 1.90
CA HIS A 101 3.76 1.29 2.41
C HIS A 101 5.08 1.05 1.65
N TRP A 102 5.28 1.69 0.49
CA TRP A 102 6.53 1.56 -0.24
C TRP A 102 7.72 2.12 0.54
N ARG A 103 7.47 3.05 1.47
CA ARG A 103 8.54 3.57 2.32
C ARG A 103 9.22 2.48 3.14
N SER A 104 8.48 1.48 3.62
CA SER A 104 9.09 0.34 4.32
C SER A 104 10.06 -0.46 3.43
N PHE A 105 9.90 -0.46 2.10
CA PHE A 105 10.89 -1.06 1.20
C PHE A 105 12.19 -0.25 1.13
N VAL A 106 12.11 1.09 1.25
CA VAL A 106 13.31 1.91 1.41
C VAL A 106 14.06 1.45 2.67
N ASP A 107 13.35 1.38 3.80
CA ASP A 107 13.98 1.03 5.06
C ASP A 107 14.57 -0.41 5.04
N MET A 108 13.87 -1.37 4.43
CA MET A 108 14.41 -2.73 4.25
C MET A 108 15.69 -2.75 3.40
N CYS A 109 15.73 -1.98 2.31
CA CYS A 109 16.89 -1.89 1.44
C CYS A 109 18.09 -1.22 2.13
N GLU A 110 17.84 -0.18 2.93
CA GLU A 110 18.90 0.51 3.68
C GLU A 110 19.47 -0.36 4.82
N GLU A 111 18.62 -1.17 5.48
CA GLU A 111 19.01 -2.22 6.45
C GLU A 111 19.69 -3.45 5.81
N LYS A 112 19.97 -3.41 4.50
CA LYS A 112 20.65 -4.50 3.76
C LYS A 112 19.91 -5.82 3.73
N ILE A 113 18.58 -5.78 3.87
CA ILE A 113 17.73 -6.93 3.55
C ILE A 113 17.76 -7.12 2.03
N SER A 114 18.10 -8.31 1.57
CA SER A 114 18.25 -8.55 0.13
C SER A 114 16.90 -8.50 -0.58
N VAL A 115 16.88 -8.04 -1.84
CA VAL A 115 15.68 -8.06 -2.68
C VAL A 115 15.08 -9.47 -2.75
N SER A 116 15.91 -10.51 -2.78
CA SER A 116 15.44 -11.90 -2.75
C SER A 116 14.63 -12.25 -1.50
N GLU A 117 15.04 -11.79 -0.33
CA GLU A 117 14.31 -12.00 0.93
C GLU A 117 13.00 -11.23 0.95
N ILE A 118 13.03 -9.98 0.48
CA ILE A 118 11.84 -9.13 0.34
C ILE A 118 10.81 -9.81 -0.59
N ARG A 119 11.24 -10.32 -1.75
CA ARG A 119 10.36 -11.04 -2.68
C ARG A 119 9.79 -12.32 -2.08
N LYS A 120 10.61 -13.11 -1.39
CA LYS A 120 10.15 -14.30 -0.69
C LYS A 120 9.11 -13.96 0.37
N ALA A 121 9.29 -12.85 1.10
CA ALA A 121 8.30 -12.36 2.05
C ALA A 121 6.99 -11.98 1.37
N MET A 122 7.04 -11.32 0.20
CA MET A 122 5.87 -10.99 -0.62
C MET A 122 5.11 -12.26 -1.04
N ASP A 123 5.83 -13.27 -1.53
CA ASP A 123 5.22 -14.55 -1.95
C ASP A 123 4.51 -15.26 -0.79
N MET A 124 5.05 -15.15 0.42
CA MET A 124 4.51 -15.80 1.63
C MET A 124 3.36 -15.01 2.29
N SER A 125 3.43 -13.68 2.26
CA SER A 125 2.47 -12.82 2.96
C SER A 125 1.31 -12.38 2.08
N ALA A 126 1.53 -12.23 0.77
CA ALA A 126 0.60 -11.58 -0.13
C ALA A 126 0.50 -12.32 -1.48
N PRO A 127 -0.09 -13.53 -1.52
CA PRO A 127 -0.72 -13.95 -2.75
C PRO A 127 -1.81 -12.92 -3.09
N ILE A 128 -1.81 -12.41 -4.33
CA ILE A 128 -2.81 -11.47 -4.85
C ILE A 128 -4.17 -11.72 -4.18
N PRO A 129 -4.65 -10.85 -3.27
CA PRO A 129 -6.07 -10.87 -2.98
C PRO A 129 -6.73 -10.56 -4.33
N THR A 130 -7.58 -11.47 -4.82
CA THR A 130 -8.66 -11.05 -5.73
C THR A 130 -9.26 -9.82 -5.09
N VAL A 131 -8.93 -8.62 -5.58
CA VAL A 131 -9.51 -7.37 -5.12
C VAL A 131 -11.00 -7.62 -5.27
N ILE A 132 -11.70 -7.83 -4.15
CA ILE A 132 -13.11 -8.19 -4.19
C ILE A 132 -13.81 -6.97 -4.80
N GLY A 133 -14.16 -7.09 -6.08
CA GLY A 133 -14.97 -6.14 -6.82
C GLY A 133 -14.23 -4.98 -7.49
N HIS A 134 -13.16 -5.20 -8.27
CA HIS A 134 -12.82 -4.26 -9.34
C HIS A 134 -12.52 -5.00 -10.64
N ASN A 135 -13.34 -4.71 -11.66
CA ASN A 135 -13.09 -5.11 -13.05
C ASN A 135 -11.64 -4.74 -13.42
N LEU A 136 -10.97 -5.67 -14.10
CA LEU A 136 -9.67 -5.43 -14.75
C LEU A 136 -9.74 -4.10 -15.52
N VAL A 137 -9.01 -3.09 -15.04
CA VAL A 137 -8.70 -1.90 -15.84
C VAL A 137 -7.19 -1.75 -15.85
N LEU A 138 -6.64 -2.13 -16.99
CA LEU A 138 -5.43 -1.65 -17.67
C LEU A 138 -4.19 -1.43 -16.80
N TYR A 139 -3.23 -2.36 -16.96
CA TYR A 139 -1.81 -2.14 -16.76
C TYR A 139 -1.37 -0.83 -17.42
N PHE A 140 -1.07 0.19 -16.61
CA PHE A 140 -0.20 1.29 -17.02
C PHE A 140 1.11 1.11 -16.24
N PRO A 141 2.26 0.95 -16.91
CA PRO A 141 3.54 0.92 -16.23
C PRO A 141 3.73 2.25 -15.49
N VAL A 142 3.91 2.18 -14.18
CA VAL A 142 4.22 3.36 -13.38
C VAL A 142 5.62 3.83 -13.74
N ASP A 143 5.71 5.06 -14.26
CA ASP A 143 6.97 5.72 -14.50
C ASP A 143 7.54 6.25 -13.17
N PHE A 144 8.51 5.51 -12.64
CA PHE A 144 9.20 5.84 -11.39
C PHE A 144 9.99 7.14 -11.47
N SER A 145 10.23 7.70 -12.67
CA SER A 145 10.92 8.99 -12.84
C SER A 145 10.10 10.19 -12.36
N LEU A 146 8.81 10.02 -12.06
CA LEU A 146 7.93 11.09 -11.58
C LEU A 146 7.88 11.21 -10.04
N PHE A 147 8.43 10.25 -9.30
CA PHE A 147 8.55 10.32 -7.85
C PHE A 147 9.92 10.89 -7.47
N ASN A 148 9.99 12.20 -7.26
CA ASN A 148 11.14 12.83 -6.61
C ASN A 148 11.18 12.36 -5.15
N PHE A 149 12.13 11.46 -4.83
CA PHE A 149 12.51 11.09 -3.47
C PHE A 149 13.50 12.09 -2.88
#